data_AF-A0A4D4JC64-F1
#
_entry.id   AF-A0A4D4JC64-F1
#
_cell.length_a   1.000
_cell.length_b   1.000
_cell.length_c   1.000
_cell.angle_alpha   90.00
_cell.angle_beta   90.00
_cell.angle_gamma   90.00
#
_symmetry.space_group_name_H-M   'P 1'
#
loop_
_entity.id
_entity.type
_entity.pdbx_description
1 polymer ?
#
loop_
_entity_poly.entity_id
_entity_poly.type
_entity_poly.pdbx_seq_one_letter_code
_entity_poly.pdbx_strand_id
1 'polypeptide(L)'
;MVTETDEVARALDEAAECWPAERHSRSRLLLRLIEEGHRALREERQRAIDERRSAIDETSGMLTGVYGKDYLERLREDWPA
;
A
#
# COMPACT_ATOMS: atom_id res chain seq x y z
N MET A 1 8.01 31.19 -9.25
CA MET A 1 8.28 30.47 -10.51
C MET A 1 8.96 29.18 -10.12
N VAL A 2 8.32 28.03 -10.36
CA VAL A 2 8.94 26.72 -10.12
C VAL A 2 9.80 26.43 -11.34
N THR A 3 11.08 26.13 -11.16
CA THR A 3 11.92 25.65 -12.25
C THR A 3 11.56 24.19 -12.50
N GLU A 4 11.01 23.91 -13.67
CA GLU A 4 10.69 22.55 -14.07
C GLU A 4 11.99 21.82 -14.41
N THR A 5 12.19 20.65 -13.82
CA THR A 5 13.17 19.71 -14.33
C THR A 5 12.63 19.07 -15.61
N ASP A 6 13.50 18.52 -16.46
CA ASP A 6 13.06 17.81 -17.68
C ASP A 6 12.04 16.69 -17.38
N GLU A 7 12.19 16.06 -16.22
CA GLU A 7 11.26 15.03 -15.72
C GLU A 7 9.88 15.60 -15.39
N VAL A 8 9.83 16.72 -14.66
CA VAL A 8 8.56 17.41 -14.36
C VAL A 8 7.91 17.91 -15.65
N ALA A 9 8.71 18.36 -16.61
CA ALA A 9 8.19 18.84 -17.88
C ALA A 9 7.47 17.73 -18.65
N ARG A 10 8.10 16.56 -18.77
CA ARG A 10 7.52 15.37 -19.39
C ARG A 10 6.26 14.90 -18.67
N ALA A 11 6.28 14.85 -17.34
CA ALA A 11 5.12 14.43 -16.56
C ALA A 11 3.91 15.36 -16.78
N LEU A 12 4.14 16.66 -16.92
CA LEU A 12 3.09 17.63 -17.24
C LEU A 12 2.57 17.50 -18.68
N ASP A 13 3.43 17.13 -19.62
CA ASP A 13 3.02 16.89 -21.00
C ASP A 13 2.16 15.62 -21.11
N GLU A 14 2.53 14.54 -20.42
CA GLU A 14 1.73 13.32 -20.28
C GLU A 14 0.38 13.62 -19.57
N ALA A 15 0.41 14.40 -18.49
CA ALA A 15 -0.80 14.87 -17.81
C ALA A 15 -1.73 15.65 -18.73
N ALA A 16 -1.18 16.45 -19.65
CA ALA A 16 -1.97 17.22 -20.61
C ALA A 16 -2.68 16.33 -21.65
N GLU A 17 -2.13 15.16 -21.95
CA GLU A 17 -2.79 14.13 -22.76
C GLU A 17 -3.96 13.49 -22.03
N CYS A 18 -3.77 13.17 -20.73
CA CYS A 18 -4.80 12.62 -19.87
C CYS A 18 -5.92 13.61 -19.55
N TRP A 19 -5.60 14.91 -19.45
CA TRP A 19 -6.55 15.98 -19.11
C TRP A 19 -6.55 17.12 -20.14
N PRO A 20 -7.13 16.91 -21.33
CA PRO A 20 -7.09 17.89 -22.43
C PRO A 20 -7.69 19.26 -22.08
N ALA A 21 -8.69 19.30 -21.19
CA ALA A 21 -9.32 20.55 -20.74
C ALA A 21 -8.37 21.49 -19.98
N GLU A 22 -7.29 20.96 -19.42
CA GLU A 22 -6.31 21.69 -18.62
C GLU A 22 -4.95 21.83 -19.31
N ARG A 23 -4.80 21.31 -20.54
CA ARG A 23 -3.55 21.26 -21.32
C ARG A 23 -2.79 22.59 -21.38
N HIS A 24 -3.49 23.72 -21.38
CA HIS A 24 -2.89 25.05 -21.49
C HIS A 24 -2.46 25.65 -20.13
N SER A 25 -2.66 24.93 -19.02
CA SER A 25 -2.35 25.41 -17.68
C SER A 25 -1.50 24.40 -16.92
N ARG A 26 -0.17 24.55 -17.03
CA ARG A 26 0.81 23.71 -16.32
C ARG A 26 0.57 23.69 -14.81
N SER A 27 0.21 24.83 -14.22
CA SER A 27 -0.10 24.90 -12.79
C SER A 27 -1.33 24.07 -12.40
N ARG A 28 -2.36 24.01 -13.26
CA ARG A 28 -3.54 23.17 -13.00
C ARG A 28 -3.22 21.68 -13.13
N LEU A 29 -2.48 21.32 -14.17
CA LEU A 29 -1.99 19.95 -14.36
C LEU A 29 -1.12 19.50 -13.18
N LEU A 30 -0.26 20.37 -12.66
CA LEU A 30 0.56 20.08 -11.48
C LEU A 30 -0.30 19.85 -10.23
N LEU A 31 -1.28 20.72 -9.97
CA LEU A 31 -2.20 20.54 -8.84
C LEU A 31 -2.96 19.22 -8.96
N ARG A 32 -3.45 18.91 -10.16
CA ARG A 32 -4.17 17.67 -10.43
C ARG A 32 -3.29 16.43 -10.25
N LEU A 33 -2.05 16.45 -10.73
CA LEU A 33 -1.07 15.39 -10.47
C LEU A 33 -0.82 15.19 -8.98
N ILE A 34 -0.73 16.26 -8.19
CA ILE A 34 -0.55 16.16 -6.74
C ILE A 34 -1.79 15.53 -6.08
N GLU A 35 -2.99 15.90 -6.51
CA GLU A 35 -4.24 15.33 -6.00
C GLU A 35 -4.37 13.83 -6.32
N GLU A 36 -4.04 13.44 -7.55
CA GLU A 36 -4.02 12.03 -7.98
C GLU A 36 -2.92 11.24 -7.27
N GLY A 37 -1.72 11.80 -7.14
CA GLY A 37 -0.62 11.18 -6.38
C GLY A 37 -0.98 10.98 -4.91
N HIS A 38 -1.64 11.97 -4.28
CA HIS A 38 -2.12 11.84 -2.92
C HIS A 38 -3.18 10.74 -2.78
N ARG A 39 -4.09 10.61 -3.76
CA ARG A 39 -5.08 9.52 -3.79
C ARG A 39 -4.42 8.15 -3.92
N ALA A 40 -3.48 8.00 -4.84
CA ALA A 40 -2.74 6.75 -5.07
C ALA A 40 -2.00 6.29 -3.81
N LEU A 41 -1.34 7.21 -3.10
CA LEU A 41 -0.65 6.90 -1.83
C LEU A 41 -1.61 6.42 -0.74
N ARG A 42 -2.83 6.98 -0.65
CA ARG A 42 -3.83 6.50 0.32
C ARG A 42 -4.33 5.11 -0.03
N GLU A 43 -4.59 4.85 -1.31
CA GLU A 43 -5.04 3.55 -1.79
C GLU A 43 -3.98 2.45 -1.60
N GLU A 44 -2.71 2.76 -1.86
CA GLU A 44 -1.60 1.85 -1.58
C GLU A 44 -1.49 1.52 -0.08
N ARG A 45 -1.59 2.54 0.79
CA ARG A 45 -1.59 2.31 2.23
C ARG A 45 -2.76 1.43 2.68
N GLN A 46 -3.95 1.66 2.12
CA GLN A 46 -5.14 0.89 2.45
C GLN A 46 -4.99 -0.57 1.99
N ARG A 47 -4.49 -0.80 0.77
CA ARG A 47 -4.18 -2.16 0.27
C ARG A 47 -3.22 -2.90 1.19
N ALA A 48 -2.14 -2.27 1.63
CA ALA A 48 -1.19 -2.89 2.55
C ALA A 48 -1.82 -3.27 3.91
N ILE A 49 -2.76 -2.45 4.40
CA ILE A 49 -3.53 -2.77 5.63
C ILE A 49 -4.45 -3.96 5.40
N ASP A 50 -5.14 -3.99 4.25
CA ASP A 50 -6.11 -5.04 3.92
C ASP A 50 -5.42 -6.38 3.65
N GLU A 51 -4.28 -6.39 2.95
CA GLU A 51 -3.42 -7.56 2.76
C GLU A 51 -2.97 -8.14 4.11
N ARG A 52 -2.50 -7.26 5.02
CA ARG A 52 -2.11 -7.70 6.37
C ARG A 52 -3.29 -8.28 7.15
N ARG A 53 -4.46 -7.66 7.08
CA ARG A 53 -5.67 -8.16 7.75
C ARG A 53 -6.08 -9.51 7.19
N SER A 54 -6.08 -9.65 5.87
CA SER A 54 -6.40 -10.92 5.20
C SER A 54 -5.48 -12.05 5.65
N ALA A 55 -4.17 -11.80 5.76
CA ALA A 55 -3.21 -12.80 6.24
C ALA A 55 -3.45 -13.19 7.71
N ILE A 56 -3.85 -12.23 8.56
CA ILE A 56 -4.21 -12.51 9.95
C ILE A 56 -5.48 -13.35 10.00
N ASP A 57 -6.51 -12.97 9.26
CA ASP A 57 -7.80 -13.68 9.26
C ASP A 57 -7.67 -15.11 8.71
N GLU A 58 -6.87 -15.31 7.67
CA GLU A 58 -6.60 -16.64 7.08
C GLU A 58 -5.86 -17.58 8.05
N THR A 59 -4.91 -17.04 8.82
CA THR A 59 -4.08 -17.85 9.73
C THR A 59 -4.65 -17.97 11.13
N SER A 60 -5.56 -17.07 11.52
CA SER A 60 -6.17 -17.03 12.84
C SER A 60 -6.94 -18.31 13.13
N GLY A 61 -6.58 -18.98 14.22
CA GLY A 61 -7.28 -20.19 14.65
C GLY A 61 -7.08 -21.42 13.76
N MET A 62 -6.22 -21.35 12.73
CA MET A 62 -5.93 -22.49 11.85
C MET A 62 -5.40 -23.72 12.59
N LEU A 63 -4.76 -23.52 13.75
CA LEU A 63 -4.23 -24.59 14.61
C LEU A 63 -5.09 -24.85 15.86
N THR A 64 -6.28 -24.25 15.94
CA THR A 64 -7.20 -24.49 17.07
C THR A 64 -7.60 -25.96 17.10
N GLY A 65 -7.37 -26.61 18.25
CA GLY A 65 -7.69 -28.02 18.44
C GLY A 65 -6.69 -29.01 17.83
N VAL A 66 -5.67 -28.54 17.10
CA VAL A 66 -4.59 -29.40 16.58
C VAL A 66 -3.74 -29.95 17.71
N TYR A 67 -3.48 -29.14 18.74
CA TYR A 67 -2.72 -29.56 19.91
C TYR A 67 -3.66 -30.05 21.01
N GLY A 68 -3.44 -31.29 21.45
CA GLY A 68 -4.16 -31.86 22.59
C GLY A 68 -3.88 -31.11 23.89
N LYS A 69 -4.78 -31.26 24.86
CA LYS A 69 -4.74 -30.55 26.15
C LYS A 69 -3.37 -30.60 26.85
N ASP A 70 -2.73 -31.76 26.80
CA ASP A 70 -1.46 -32.03 27.50
C ASP A 70 -0.24 -31.97 26.56
N TYR A 71 -0.38 -31.37 25.36
CA TYR A 71 0.69 -31.30 24.37
C TYR A 71 1.88 -30.47 24.85
N LEU A 72 1.61 -29.34 25.52
CA LEU A 72 2.65 -28.43 25.98
C LEU A 72 3.45 -29.01 27.16
N GLU A 73 2.80 -29.73 28.09
CA GLU A 73 3.52 -30.44 29.15
C GLU A 73 4.49 -31.48 28.56
N ARG A 74 4.01 -32.34 27.66
CA ARG A 74 4.85 -33.37 27.02
C ARG A 74 6.03 -32.78 26.25
N LEU A 75 5.82 -31.68 25.52
CA LEU A 75 6.89 -31.03 24.76
C LEU A 75 8.01 -30.49 25.67
N ARG A 76 7.68 -30.07 26.89
CA ARG A 76 8.65 -29.53 27.84
C ARG A 76 9.51 -30.59 28.51
N GLU A 77 9.03 -31.83 28.60
CA GLU A 77 9.79 -32.97 29.13
C GLU A 77 11.01 -33.29 28.27
N ASP A 78 10.95 -33.00 26.97
CA ASP A 78 12.03 -33.26 26.01
C ASP A 78 13.14 -32.19 26.00
N TRP A 79 12.98 -31.08 26.74
CA TRP A 79 13.96 -29.99 26.74
C TRP A 79 14.88 -30.06 27.97
N PRO A 80 16.22 -30.13 27.81
CA PRO A 80 17.15 -30.08 28.94
C PRO A 80 17.16 -28.69 29.59
N ALA A 81 17.27 -28.66 30.92
CA ALA A 81 17.26 -27.45 31.75
C ALA A 81 18.38 -26.45 31.41
#